data_AF-A0A5J5F1J5-F1
#
_entry.id   AF-A0A5J5F1J5-F1
#
_cell.length_a   1.000
_cell.length_b   1.000
_cell.length_c   1.000
_cell.angle_alpha   90.00
_cell.angle_beta   90.00
_cell.angle_gamma   90.00
#
_symmetry.space_group_name_H-M   'P 1'
#
loop_
_entity.id
_entity.type
_entity.pdbx_description
1 polymer ?
#
loop_
_entity_poly.entity_id
_entity_poly.type
_entity_poly.pdbx_seq_one_letter_code
_entity_poly.pdbx_strand_id
1 'polypeptide(L)'
;MSGFGRPPGALTFSPTPPQRGSFPLDHDGECKPVMVEYLACLKRVRGANDHTCRMIAKEYLKCRMERQLMAEDTMANLGFQEEQGAGAGGKKAAAAATEVAGTSGGDKLAALKEENRRLLEERKKRETEGRV
;
A
#
# COMPACT_ATOMS: atom_id res chain seq x y z
N MET A 1 -49.25 -10.08 -1.37
CA MET A 1 -47.82 -9.92 -1.70
C MET A 1 -47.06 -9.73 -0.41
N SER A 2 -46.31 -10.76 -0.02
CA SER A 2 -45.60 -10.85 1.25
C SER A 2 -44.36 -9.96 1.27
N GLY A 3 -44.21 -9.14 2.33
CA GLY A 3 -42.94 -8.57 2.74
C GLY A 3 -42.45 -9.25 4.01
N PHE A 4 -42.06 -10.53 3.91
CA PHE A 4 -41.44 -11.27 5.01
C PHE A 4 -40.11 -10.59 5.41
N GLY A 5 -39.97 -10.20 6.68
CA GLY A 5 -38.64 -10.06 7.31
C GLY A 5 -38.26 -8.73 7.97
N ARG A 6 -39.13 -7.72 8.09
CA ARG A 6 -38.75 -6.45 8.75
C ARG A 6 -39.58 -6.22 10.02
N PRO A 7 -38.97 -6.28 11.23
CA PRO A 7 -39.71 -6.02 12.46
C PRO A 7 -40.20 -4.56 12.51
N PRO A 8 -41.41 -4.30 13.04
CA PRO A 8 -41.96 -2.96 13.17
C PRO A 8 -41.18 -2.22 14.26
N GLY A 9 -40.31 -1.29 13.87
CA GLY A 9 -39.48 -0.54 14.80
C GLY A 9 -38.04 -0.26 14.35
N ALA A 10 -37.69 -0.52 13.09
CA ALA A 10 -36.40 -0.14 12.53
C ALA A 10 -36.27 1.40 12.51
N LEU A 11 -35.80 1.96 13.63
CA LEU A 11 -35.29 3.33 13.73
C LEU A 11 -34.25 3.48 12.63
N THR A 12 -34.48 4.39 11.70
CA THR A 12 -33.46 4.89 10.79
C THR A 12 -32.43 5.64 11.61
N PHE A 13 -31.54 4.91 12.27
CA PHE A 13 -30.40 5.46 12.97
C PHE A 13 -29.36 5.80 11.92
N SER A 14 -29.49 7.00 11.34
CA SER A 14 -28.33 7.67 10.76
C SER A 14 -27.40 7.96 11.93
N PRO A 15 -26.30 7.21 12.11
CA PRO A 15 -25.45 7.43 13.27
C PRO A 15 -24.92 8.86 13.21
N THR A 16 -25.25 9.67 14.21
CA THR A 16 -24.57 10.94 14.44
C THR A 16 -23.09 10.63 14.72
N PRO A 17 -22.13 11.16 13.93
CA PRO A 17 -20.71 11.03 14.23
C PRO A 17 -20.47 11.60 15.63
N PRO A 18 -20.07 10.78 16.64
CA PRO A 18 -18.82 10.01 16.68
C PRO A 18 -18.99 8.51 16.98
N GLN A 19 -20.23 7.99 17.01
CA GLN A 19 -20.50 6.61 17.47
C GLN A 19 -19.97 5.48 16.55
N ARG A 20 -19.57 5.77 15.31
CA ARG A 20 -18.94 4.79 14.41
C ARG A 20 -17.42 4.95 14.26
N GLY A 21 -16.81 5.82 15.08
CA GLY A 21 -15.40 6.14 14.99
C GLY A 21 -15.10 6.98 13.76
N SER A 22 -14.88 8.28 13.96
CA SER A 22 -13.92 8.99 13.12
C SER A 22 -12.59 8.29 13.39
N PHE A 23 -12.24 7.36 12.50
CA PHE A 23 -11.03 6.56 12.63
C PHE A 23 -9.87 7.52 12.96
N PRO A 24 -8.96 7.20 13.88
CA PRO A 24 -7.83 8.05 14.25
C PRO A 24 -6.91 8.51 13.09
N LEU A 25 -7.17 8.10 11.84
CA LEU A 25 -6.53 8.60 10.60
C LEU A 25 -7.25 9.80 9.98
N ASP A 26 -8.45 10.16 10.42
CA ASP A 26 -9.19 11.34 9.94
C ASP A 26 -8.90 12.53 10.88
N HIS A 27 -7.62 12.97 10.92
CA HIS A 27 -7.28 14.30 11.45
C HIS A 27 -7.99 15.35 10.60
N ASP A 28 -9.04 15.95 11.16
CA ASP A 28 -9.73 17.20 10.78
C ASP A 28 -10.11 17.43 9.30
N GLY A 29 -9.74 16.52 8.40
CA GLY A 29 -9.84 16.67 6.97
C GLY A 29 -8.75 17.51 6.30
N GLU A 30 -7.51 17.48 6.77
CA GLU A 30 -6.43 18.31 6.20
C GLU A 30 -6.22 18.08 4.69
N CYS A 31 -6.38 16.84 4.21
CA CYS A 31 -6.25 16.47 2.80
C CYS A 31 -7.60 16.39 2.03
N LYS A 32 -8.72 16.81 2.66
CA LYS A 32 -10.05 16.85 1.99
C LYS A 32 -10.10 17.70 0.71
N PRO A 33 -9.44 18.87 0.57
CA PRO A 33 -9.58 19.66 -0.66
C PRO A 33 -9.08 18.90 -1.89
N VAL A 34 -7.91 18.27 -1.79
CA VAL A 34 -7.32 17.46 -2.88
C VAL A 34 -8.14 16.20 -3.14
N MET A 35 -8.70 15.58 -2.10
CA MET A 35 -9.62 14.44 -2.24
C MET A 35 -10.86 14.82 -3.07
N VAL A 36 -11.47 15.97 -2.77
CA VAL A 36 -12.66 16.44 -3.50
C VAL A 36 -12.34 16.67 -4.96
N GLU A 37 -11.18 17.25 -5.26
CA GLU A 37 -10.73 17.46 -6.63
C GLU A 37 -10.50 16.14 -7.37
N TYR A 38 -9.88 15.15 -6.73
CA TYR A 38 -9.69 13.82 -7.29
C TYR A 38 -11.03 13.14 -7.60
N LEU A 39 -11.98 13.17 -6.67
CA LEU A 39 -13.32 12.62 -6.88
C LEU A 39 -14.08 13.37 -7.98
N ALA A 40 -13.92 14.69 -8.08
CA ALA A 40 -14.47 15.47 -9.17
C ALA A 40 -13.86 15.07 -10.52
N CYS A 41 -12.54 14.81 -10.56
CA CYS A 41 -11.86 14.30 -11.75
C CYS A 41 -12.43 12.96 -12.20
N LEU A 42 -12.52 11.98 -11.29
CA LEU A 42 -13.09 10.65 -11.59
C LEU A 42 -14.52 10.73 -12.14
N LYS A 43 -15.34 11.61 -11.56
CA LYS A 43 -16.73 11.85 -12.04
C LYS A 43 -16.75 12.41 -13.46
N ARG A 44 -15.84 13.34 -13.80
CA ARG A 44 -15.75 13.92 -15.15
C ARG A 44 -15.36 12.89 -16.20
N VAL A 45 -14.36 12.06 -15.89
CA VAL A 45 -13.85 11.03 -16.83
C VAL A 45 -14.65 9.73 -16.80
N ARG A 46 -15.80 9.70 -16.09
CA ARG A 46 -16.67 8.53 -15.93
C ARG A 46 -15.93 7.28 -15.42
N GLY A 47 -14.96 7.48 -14.54
CA GLY A 47 -14.15 6.40 -13.98
C GLY A 47 -13.08 5.84 -14.92
N ALA A 48 -12.82 6.47 -16.06
CA ALA A 48 -11.67 6.15 -16.89
C ALA A 48 -10.35 6.51 -16.16
N ASN A 49 -9.29 5.72 -16.40
CA ASN A 49 -7.97 5.96 -15.84
C ASN A 49 -7.22 7.05 -16.62
N ASP A 50 -7.68 8.29 -16.50
CA ASP A 50 -7.04 9.45 -17.10
C ASP A 50 -5.77 9.85 -16.34
N HIS A 51 -4.73 10.26 -17.08
CA HIS A 51 -3.47 10.73 -16.51
C HIS A 51 -3.70 11.93 -15.57
N THR A 52 -4.61 12.84 -15.91
CA THR A 52 -4.92 14.00 -15.07
C THR A 52 -5.43 13.59 -13.68
N CYS A 53 -6.30 12.58 -13.60
CA CYS A 53 -6.81 12.09 -12.31
C CYS A 53 -5.73 11.33 -11.53
N ARG A 54 -4.79 10.68 -12.21
CA ARG A 54 -3.64 10.03 -11.55
C ARG A 54 -2.70 11.05 -10.92
N MET A 55 -2.47 12.20 -11.56
CA MET A 55 -1.65 13.26 -10.97
C MET A 55 -2.28 13.81 -9.67
N ILE A 56 -3.59 14.06 -9.66
CA ILE A 56 -4.31 14.51 -8.46
C ILE A 56 -4.30 13.42 -7.37
N ALA A 57 -4.40 12.13 -7.74
CA ALA A 57 -4.27 11.02 -6.80
C ALA A 57 -2.87 10.96 -6.16
N LYS A 58 -1.81 11.23 -6.93
CA LYS A 58 -0.42 11.30 -6.42
C LYS A 58 -0.30 12.41 -5.37
N GLU A 59 -0.86 13.59 -5.63
CA GLU A 59 -0.88 14.72 -4.68
C GLU A 59 -1.67 14.41 -3.42
N TYR A 60 -2.83 13.76 -3.54
CA TYR A 60 -3.63 13.35 -2.40
C TYR A 60 -2.87 12.41 -1.47
N LEU A 61 -2.16 11.43 -2.03
CA LEU A 61 -1.37 10.48 -1.24
C LEU A 61 -0.14 11.13 -0.61
N LYS A 62 0.52 12.08 -1.30
CA LYS A 62 1.58 12.90 -0.71
C LYS A 62 1.11 13.65 0.51
N CYS A 63 -0.03 14.35 0.41
CA CYS A 63 -0.61 15.08 1.53
C CYS A 63 -0.81 14.16 2.74
N ARG A 64 -1.28 12.93 2.53
CA ARG A 64 -1.49 11.97 3.63
C ARG A 64 -0.20 11.50 4.28
N MET A 65 0.89 11.35 3.52
CA MET A 65 2.20 10.99 4.08
C MET A 65 2.82 12.16 4.84
N GLU A 66 2.79 13.37 4.28
CA GLU A 66 3.32 14.59 4.91
C GLU A 66 2.64 14.92 6.25
N ARG A 67 1.34 14.64 6.35
CA ARG A 67 0.54 14.84 7.57
C ARG A 67 0.53 13.64 8.50
N GLN A 68 1.35 12.62 8.23
CA GLN A 68 1.43 11.40 9.04
C GLN A 68 0.08 10.67 9.18
N LEU A 69 -0.82 10.85 8.20
CA LEU A 69 -2.12 10.18 8.08
C LEU A 69 -2.02 8.82 7.38
N MET A 70 -0.82 8.48 6.94
CA MET A 70 -0.43 7.23 6.30
C MET A 70 1.07 7.02 6.54
N ALA A 71 1.51 5.77 6.61
CA ALA A 71 2.94 5.47 6.61
C ALA A 71 3.59 5.96 5.31
N GLU A 72 4.80 6.49 5.40
CA GLU A 72 5.57 6.91 4.23
C GLU A 72 5.92 5.70 3.37
N ASP A 73 5.52 5.75 2.09
CA ASP A 73 5.84 4.72 1.10
C ASP A 73 6.27 5.37 -0.22
N THR A 74 6.96 4.60 -1.04
CA THR A 74 7.38 5.06 -2.37
C THR A 74 6.22 5.08 -3.35
N MET A 75 6.18 6.10 -4.21
CA MET A 75 5.13 6.24 -5.22
C MET A 75 5.02 5.04 -6.17
N ALA A 76 6.13 4.34 -6.42
CA ALA A 76 6.17 3.13 -7.23
C ALA A 76 5.36 1.99 -6.60
N ASN A 77 5.46 1.80 -5.28
CA ASN A 77 4.70 0.79 -4.53
C ASN A 77 3.20 1.10 -4.51
N LEU A 78 2.85 2.39 -4.55
CA LEU A 78 1.47 2.88 -4.62
C LEU A 78 0.90 2.84 -6.04
N GLY A 79 1.62 2.28 -7.01
CA GLY A 79 1.14 2.10 -8.39
C GLY A 79 1.30 3.33 -9.28
N PHE A 80 2.08 4.33 -8.86
CA PHE A 80 2.51 5.45 -9.69
C PHE A 80 3.89 5.14 -10.26
N GLN A 81 3.91 4.38 -11.35
CA GLN A 81 5.10 4.29 -12.19
C GLN A 81 5.16 5.56 -13.02
N GLU A 82 6.26 6.29 -12.94
CA GLU A 82 6.48 7.39 -13.85
C GLU A 82 6.62 6.79 -15.24
N GLU A 83 5.74 7.14 -16.17
CA GLU A 83 5.98 6.89 -17.60
C GLU A 83 7.09 7.84 -18.08
N GLN A 84 8.27 7.67 -17.50
CA GLN A 84 9.51 7.99 -18.17
C GLN A 84 9.65 6.89 -19.22
N GLY A 85 9.43 7.24 -20.49
CA GLY A 85 9.72 6.31 -21.58
C GLY A 85 11.06 5.64 -21.34
N ALA A 86 11.04 4.31 -21.28
CA ALA A 86 12.21 3.43 -21.28
C ALA A 86 13.36 3.81 -20.32
N GLY A 87 13.39 3.16 -19.16
CA GLY A 87 14.64 2.76 -18.51
C GLY A 87 15.42 3.85 -17.79
N ALA A 88 15.08 4.08 -16.52
CA ALA A 88 16.03 4.58 -15.54
C ALA A 88 15.71 3.99 -14.15
N GLY A 89 16.10 2.72 -13.96
CA GLY A 89 16.40 2.22 -12.63
C GLY A 89 17.62 2.97 -12.09
N GLY A 90 17.37 4.07 -11.39
CA GLY A 90 18.40 4.93 -10.82
C GLY A 90 18.15 5.20 -9.34
N LYS A 91 18.94 4.54 -8.50
CA LYS A 91 19.00 4.73 -7.05
C LYS A 91 19.53 6.13 -6.68
N LYS A 92 19.11 6.60 -5.49
CA LYS A 92 19.60 7.74 -4.63
C LYS A 92 19.20 9.15 -5.07
N ALA A 93 18.92 10.11 -4.17
CA ALA A 93 19.46 10.39 -2.81
C ALA A 93 18.36 10.92 -1.85
N ALA A 94 18.33 10.76 -0.51
CA ALA A 94 19.30 10.66 0.60
C ALA A 94 19.60 11.99 1.33
N ALA A 95 19.24 12.06 2.63
CA ALA A 95 20.00 12.60 3.77
C ALA A 95 19.20 12.28 5.07
N ALA A 96 19.71 11.74 6.18
CA ALA A 96 21.08 11.56 6.66
C ALA A 96 21.15 10.42 7.70
N ALA A 97 22.29 9.72 7.77
CA ALA A 97 22.99 9.25 8.98
C ALA A 97 23.98 8.11 8.65
N THR A 98 25.25 8.49 8.65
CA THR A 98 26.48 7.83 9.15
C THR A 98 26.78 6.35 8.85
N GLU A 99 28.05 6.14 8.49
CA GLU A 99 28.71 4.97 7.96
C GLU A 99 28.90 3.82 8.97
N VAL A 100 28.70 2.58 8.52
CA VAL A 100 29.57 1.43 8.83
C VAL A 100 29.55 0.43 7.68
N ALA A 101 30.73 -0.05 7.33
CA ALA A 101 31.01 -0.98 6.24
C ALA A 101 30.19 -2.28 6.32
N GLY A 102 29.66 -2.71 5.18
CA GLY A 102 28.99 -4.00 5.04
C GLY A 102 28.82 -4.37 3.58
N THR A 103 29.72 -5.22 3.10
CA THR A 103 29.73 -5.82 1.77
C THR A 103 28.36 -6.38 1.37
N SER A 104 27.90 -5.95 0.20
CA SER A 104 27.09 -6.69 -0.78
C SER A 104 25.97 -7.60 -0.24
N GLY A 105 24.74 -7.07 -0.22
CA GLY A 105 23.52 -7.88 -0.08
C GLY A 105 23.34 -8.97 -1.16
N GLY A 106 24.13 -8.93 -2.25
CA GLY A 106 24.17 -10.00 -3.25
C GLY A 106 24.88 -11.28 -2.77
N ASP A 107 25.98 -11.14 -2.02
CA ASP A 107 26.77 -12.30 -1.58
C ASP A 107 26.04 -13.09 -0.49
N LYS A 108 25.32 -12.40 0.39
CA LYS A 108 24.48 -13.04 1.43
C LYS A 108 23.32 -13.83 0.83
N LEU A 109 22.72 -13.35 -0.27
CA LEU A 109 21.62 -14.04 -0.93
C LEU A 109 22.08 -15.33 -1.63
N ALA A 110 23.30 -15.34 -2.18
CA ALA A 110 23.87 -16.55 -2.77
C ALA A 110 24.18 -17.61 -1.71
N ALA A 111 24.80 -17.22 -0.58
CA ALA A 111 25.08 -18.11 0.54
C ALA A 111 23.79 -18.71 1.14
N LEU A 112 22.76 -17.89 1.36
CA LEU A 112 21.49 -18.34 1.94
C LEU A 112 20.73 -19.31 1.03
N LYS A 113 20.86 -19.15 -0.30
CA LYS A 113 20.26 -20.08 -1.27
C LYS A 113 20.95 -21.44 -1.26
N GLU A 114 22.27 -21.47 -1.12
CA GLU A 114 23.02 -22.72 -1.04
C GLU A 114 22.73 -23.47 0.26
N GLU A 115 22.66 -22.77 1.40
CA GLU A 115 22.33 -23.35 2.70
C GLU A 115 20.92 -23.97 2.69
N ASN A 116 19.93 -23.25 2.16
CA ASN A 116 18.57 -23.78 2.02
C ASN A 116 18.50 -25.03 1.13
N ARG A 117 19.33 -25.12 0.07
CA ARG A 117 19.39 -26.31 -0.79
C ARG A 117 19.92 -27.52 -0.04
N ARG A 118 20.98 -27.37 0.76
CA ARG A 118 21.54 -28.47 1.57
C ARG A 118 20.54 -28.96 2.62
N LEU A 119 19.85 -28.05 3.31
CA LEU A 119 18.82 -28.40 4.29
C LEU A 119 17.65 -29.18 3.66
N LEU A 120 17.28 -28.85 2.41
CA LEU A 120 16.26 -29.60 1.69
C LEU A 120 16.72 -31.00 1.29
N GLU A 121 17.99 -31.17 0.91
CA GLU A 121 18.57 -32.49 0.61
C GLU A 121 18.69 -33.36 1.87
N GLU A 122 19.08 -32.78 3.01
CA GLU A 122 19.11 -33.47 4.30
C GLU A 122 17.71 -33.87 4.77
N ARG A 123 16.70 -33.00 4.60
CA ARG A 123 15.31 -33.34 4.89
C ARG A 123 14.81 -34.46 3.99
N LYS A 124 15.06 -34.40 2.69
CA LYS A 124 14.72 -35.47 1.76
C LYS A 124 15.41 -36.78 2.11
N LYS A 125 16.68 -36.74 2.50
CA LYS A 125 17.43 -37.91 2.93
C LYS A 125 16.81 -38.53 4.19
N ARG A 126 16.46 -37.71 5.19
CA ARG A 126 15.73 -38.15 6.39
C ARG A 126 14.33 -38.70 6.07
N GLU A 127 13.63 -38.13 5.09
CA GLU A 127 12.33 -38.64 4.61
C GLU A 127 12.46 -39.97 3.85
N THR A 128 13.56 -40.19 3.12
CA THR A 128 13.83 -41.46 2.45
C THR A 128 14.37 -42.53 3.39
N GLU A 129 15.16 -42.14 4.40
CA GLU A 129 15.72 -43.04 5.43
C GLU A 129 14.68 -43.39 6.49
N GLY A 130 13.70 -42.52 6.77
CA GLY A 130 12.57 -42.80 7.66
C GLY A 130 11.37 -43.51 6.99
N ARG A 131 11.50 -43.90 5.72
CA ARG A 131 10.52 -44.70 4.96
C ARG A 131 10.92 -46.19 4.84
N VAL A 132 12.01 -46.61 5.50
CA VAL A 132 12.42 -48.02 5.63
C VAL A 132 12.30 -48.48 7.07
#